data_AF-A0A496YRX2-F1
#
_entry.id   AF-A0A496YRX2-F1
#
_cell.length_a   1.000
_cell.length_b   1.000
_cell.length_c   1.000
_cell.angle_alpha   90.00
_cell.angle_beta   90.00
_cell.angle_gamma   90.00
#
_symmetry.space_group_name_H-M   'P 1'
#
loop_
_entity.id
_entity.type
_entity.pdbx_description
1 polymer ?
#
loop_
_entity_poly.entity_id
_entity_poly.type
_entity_poly.pdbx_seq_one_letter_code
_entity_poly.pdbx_strand_id
1 'polypeptide(L)'
;MVASFIPDRIPPWGREEVILPIEALEAIRLSDYQGLDQETAARMMNVSRQTFGRILAEARAIVADALVMGKVLRIEGGHFELPPRGRRRHRHGWGGRF
;
A
#
# COMPACT_ATOMS: atom_id res chain seq x y z
N MET A 1 20.56 3.19 -9.45
CA MET A 1 19.56 2.62 -8.52
C MET A 1 19.71 3.34 -7.21
N VAL A 2 18.68 4.03 -6.74
CA VAL A 2 18.72 4.68 -5.43
C VAL A 2 18.43 3.60 -4.40
N ALA A 3 19.46 3.27 -3.61
CA ALA A 3 19.33 2.35 -2.48
C ALA A 3 18.74 3.14 -1.31
N SER A 4 17.44 2.95 -1.06
CA SER A 4 16.74 3.37 0.15
C SER A 4 16.52 4.89 0.32
N PHE A 5 15.27 5.29 0.57
CA PHE A 5 14.97 6.59 1.16
C PHE A 5 15.10 6.45 2.68
N ILE A 6 16.19 6.96 3.24
CA ILE A 6 16.40 7.09 4.67
C ILE A 6 16.36 8.60 4.93
N PRO A 7 15.32 9.16 5.58
CA PRO A 7 15.32 10.54 6.00
C PRO A 7 16.32 10.69 7.17
N ASP A 8 17.61 10.75 6.83
CA ASP A 8 18.75 10.70 7.75
C ASP A 8 19.05 12.05 8.40
N ARG A 9 18.03 12.90 8.57
CA ARG A 9 18.14 14.14 9.32
C ARG A 9 17.02 14.19 10.35
N ILE A 10 17.34 13.73 11.55
CA ILE A 10 16.52 13.98 12.73
C ILE A 10 16.46 15.50 12.92
N PRO A 11 15.29 16.16 12.77
CA PRO A 11 15.17 17.58 13.07
C PRO A 11 15.42 17.83 14.57
N PRO A 12 15.85 19.04 14.97
CA PRO A 12 16.16 19.36 16.38
C PRO A 12 14.95 19.26 17.33
N TRP A 13 13.73 19.13 16.80
CA TRP A 13 12.48 18.91 17.54
C TRP A 13 12.06 17.44 17.64
N GLY A 14 12.86 16.49 17.14
CA GLY A 14 12.61 15.04 17.22
C GLY A 14 12.13 14.42 15.91
N ARG A 15 12.12 13.08 15.86
CA ARG A 15 11.55 12.31 14.74
C ARG A 15 10.02 12.31 14.87
N GLU A 16 9.33 13.23 14.22
CA GLU A 16 7.89 13.10 14.06
C GLU A 16 7.58 11.81 13.28
N GLU A 17 6.60 11.05 13.76
CA GLU A 17 6.19 9.79 13.15
C GLU A 17 4.77 9.91 12.63
N VAL A 18 4.49 9.25 11.51
CA VAL A 18 3.13 9.03 11.02
C VAL A 18 2.88 7.54 10.87
N ILE A 19 1.64 7.14 11.19
CA ILE A 19 1.23 5.74 11.14
C ILE A 19 0.49 5.50 9.83
N LEU A 20 0.93 4.50 9.07
CA LEU A 20 0.22 3.95 7.93
C LEU A 20 -0.46 2.64 8.35
N PRO A 21 -1.81 2.60 8.41
CA PRO A 21 -2.54 1.36 8.68
C PRO A 21 -2.23 0.24 7.68
N ILE A 22 -2.31 -1.03 8.10
CA ILE A 22 -2.06 -2.18 7.20
C ILE A 22 -3.03 -2.17 6.01
N GLU A 23 -4.30 -1.81 6.22
CA GLU A 23 -5.29 -1.65 5.15
C GLU A 23 -4.91 -0.55 4.14
N ALA A 24 -4.31 0.54 4.62
CA ALA A 24 -3.86 1.66 3.79
C ALA A 24 -2.64 1.24 2.94
N LEU A 25 -1.70 0.50 3.54
CA LEU A 25 -0.59 -0.11 2.81
C LEU A 25 -1.08 -1.07 1.73
N GLU A 26 -2.07 -1.91 2.04
CA GLU A 26 -2.65 -2.85 1.09
C GLU A 26 -3.32 -2.13 -0.10
N ALA A 27 -4.04 -1.03 0.16
CA ALA A 27 -4.64 -0.22 -0.88
C ALA A 27 -3.59 0.35 -1.85
N ILE A 28 -2.48 0.88 -1.32
CA ILE A 28 -1.32 1.33 -2.13
C ILE A 28 -0.72 0.15 -2.90
N ARG A 29 -0.54 -1.01 -2.25
CA ARG A 29 0.04 -2.21 -2.88
C ARG A 29 -0.78 -2.66 -4.10
N LEU A 30 -2.11 -2.64 -4.00
CA LEU A 30 -3.01 -3.08 -5.06
C LEU A 30 -3.13 -2.05 -6.18
N SER A 31 -3.33 -0.77 -5.84
CA SER A 31 -3.56 0.26 -6.84
C SER A 31 -2.26 0.81 -7.41
N ASP A 32 -1.41 1.40 -6.57
CA ASP A 32 -0.25 2.17 -7.04
C ASP A 32 0.93 1.28 -7.43
N TYR A 33 1.12 0.13 -6.75
CA TYR A 33 2.23 -0.79 -7.04
C TYR A 33 1.88 -1.89 -8.07
N GLN A 34 0.69 -2.49 -7.98
CA GLN A 34 0.25 -3.53 -8.92
C GLN A 34 -0.54 -2.99 -10.12
N GLY A 35 -0.94 -1.71 -10.11
CA GLY A 35 -1.67 -1.09 -11.20
C GLY A 35 -3.10 -1.61 -11.37
N LEU A 36 -3.70 -2.21 -10.33
CA LEU A 36 -5.08 -2.69 -10.41
C LEU A 36 -6.05 -1.52 -10.43
N ASP A 37 -7.14 -1.70 -11.17
CA ASP A 37 -8.25 -0.78 -11.13
C ASP A 37 -8.95 -0.80 -9.76
N GLN A 38 -9.67 0.28 -9.46
CA GLN A 38 -10.28 0.50 -8.17
C GLN A 38 -11.34 -0.54 -7.80
N GLU A 39 -12.05 -1.09 -8.79
CA GLU A 39 -13.08 -2.10 -8.56
C GLU A 39 -12.43 -3.44 -8.20
N THR A 40 -11.45 -3.87 -8.98
CA THR A 40 -10.70 -5.10 -8.71
C THR A 40 -10.03 -5.05 -7.33
N ALA A 41 -9.37 -3.93 -7.01
CA ALA A 41 -8.69 -3.76 -5.73
C ALA A 41 -9.67 -3.73 -4.54
N ALA A 42 -10.83 -3.07 -4.67
CA ALA A 42 -11.87 -3.06 -3.64
C ALA A 42 -12.41 -4.46 -3.34
N ARG A 43 -12.65 -5.28 -4.37
CA ARG A 43 -13.07 -6.68 -4.19
C ARG A 43 -12.01 -7.50 -3.46
N MET A 44 -10.72 -7.31 -3.78
CA MET A 44 -9.62 -8.01 -3.11
C MET A 44 -9.51 -7.63 -1.63
N MET A 45 -9.90 -6.40 -1.29
CA MET A 45 -9.96 -5.93 0.09
C MET A 45 -11.29 -6.24 0.79
N ASN A 46 -12.24 -6.90 0.12
CA ASN A 46 -13.59 -7.18 0.64
C ASN A 46 -14.31 -5.92 1.16
N VAL A 47 -14.17 -4.80 0.46
CA VAL A 47 -14.83 -3.53 0.78
C VAL A 47 -15.56 -2.96 -0.43
N SER A 48 -16.44 -1.98 -0.20
CA SER A 48 -17.06 -1.24 -1.30
C SER A 48 -16.01 -0.44 -2.08
N ARG A 49 -16.25 -0.19 -3.38
CA ARG A 49 -15.40 0.68 -4.20
C ARG A 49 -15.21 2.08 -3.58
N GLN A 50 -16.25 2.62 -2.94
CA GLN A 50 -16.20 3.91 -2.25
C GLN A 50 -15.28 3.85 -1.01
N THR A 51 -15.41 2.79 -0.21
CA THR A 51 -14.55 2.55 0.96
C THR A 51 -13.09 2.41 0.54
N PHE A 52 -12.80 1.61 -0.50
CA PHE A 52 -11.45 1.50 -1.05
C PHE A 52 -10.90 2.85 -1.51
N GLY A 53 -11.72 3.66 -2.20
CA GLY A 53 -11.32 5.00 -2.61
C GLY A 53 -10.94 5.91 -1.44
N ARG A 54 -11.67 5.84 -0.32
CA ARG A 54 -11.34 6.57 0.90
C ARG A 54 -10.02 6.11 1.52
N ILE A 55 -9.86 4.80 1.70
CA ILE A 55 -8.63 4.20 2.25
C ILE A 55 -7.43 4.60 1.40
N LEU A 56 -7.53 4.48 0.07
CA LEU A 56 -6.43 4.81 -0.84
C LEU A 56 -6.07 6.30 -0.83
N ALA A 57 -7.06 7.20 -0.71
CA ALA A 57 -6.81 8.63 -0.62
C ALA A 57 -6.08 8.98 0.69
N GLU A 58 -6.53 8.41 1.82
CA GLU A 58 -5.90 8.58 3.13
C GLU A 58 -4.48 8.02 3.15
N ALA A 59 -4.27 6.82 2.59
CA ALA A 59 -2.97 6.20 2.46
C ALA A 59 -1.97 7.09 1.71
N ARG A 60 -2.41 7.67 0.58
CA ARG A 60 -1.58 8.59 -0.21
C ARG A 60 -1.27 9.87 0.55
N ALA A 61 -2.20 10.40 1.34
CA ALA A 61 -1.96 11.58 2.17
C ALA A 61 -0.91 11.32 3.25
N ILE A 62 -0.99 10.17 3.95
CA ILE A 62 -0.01 9.76 4.98
C ILE A 62 1.39 9.61 4.38
N VAL A 63 1.49 8.91 3.24
CA VAL A 63 2.77 8.73 2.54
C VAL A 63 3.32 10.06 2.06
N ALA A 64 2.47 10.93 1.50
CA ALA A 64 2.89 12.27 1.07
C ALA A 64 3.41 13.10 2.26
N ASP A 65 2.71 13.11 3.39
CA ASP A 65 3.15 13.82 4.60
C ASP A 65 4.51 13.30 5.09
N ALA A 66 4.68 11.97 5.15
CA ALA A 66 5.95 11.36 5.54
C ALA A 66 7.11 11.78 4.64
N LEU A 67 6.90 11.73 3.32
CA LEU A 67 7.95 12.02 2.34
C LEU A 67 8.28 13.52 2.27
N VAL A 68 7.27 14.39 2.32
CA VAL A 68 7.44 15.84 2.21
C VAL A 68 8.06 16.43 3.49
N MET A 69 7.59 15.99 4.65
CA MET A 69 8.06 16.51 5.95
C MET A 69 9.28 15.74 6.49
N GLY A 70 9.68 14.65 5.85
CA GLY A 70 10.78 13.80 6.31
C GLY A 70 10.46 13.04 7.60
N LYS A 71 9.19 12.70 7.83
CA LYS A 71 8.73 11.96 9.02
C LYS A 71 9.04 10.48 8.90
N VAL A 72 9.14 9.81 10.04
CA VAL A 72 9.22 8.34 10.08
C VAL A 72 7.86 7.77 9.72
N LEU A 73 7.80 6.94 8.68
CA LEU A 73 6.59 6.22 8.29
C LEU A 73 6.56 4.86 9.00
N ARG A 74 5.69 4.70 9.98
CA ARG A 74 5.52 3.46 10.75
C ARG A 74 4.31 2.70 10.24
N ILE A 75 4.45 1.39 9.97
CA ILE A 75 3.34 0.56 9.48
C ILE A 75 2.81 -0.26 10.64
N GLU A 76 1.63 0.06 11.14
CA GLU A 76 1.02 -0.58 12.30
C GLU A 76 -0.51 -0.54 12.26
N GLY A 77 -1.16 -1.45 12.98
CA GLY A 77 -2.61 -1.48 13.16
C GLY A 77 -3.41 -1.82 11.89
N GLY A 78 -4.74 -1.72 11.99
CA GLY A 78 -5.68 -2.00 10.91
C GLY A 78 -6.49 -3.29 11.10
N HIS A 79 -7.70 -3.32 10.53
CA HIS A 79 -8.56 -4.50 10.49
C HIS A 79 -8.54 -5.09 9.08
N PHE A 80 -7.41 -5.70 8.71
CA PHE A 80 -7.29 -6.33 7.41
C PHE A 80 -6.67 -7.72 7.51
N GLU A 81 -7.46 -8.74 7.18
CA GLU A 81 -6.95 -10.09 6.97
C GLU A 81 -6.20 -10.12 5.64
N LEU A 82 -4.87 -10.14 5.72
CA LEU A 82 -4.04 -10.42 4.55
C LEU A 82 -4.47 -11.78 3.99
N PRO A 83 -4.83 -11.90 2.69
CA PRO A 83 -5.06 -13.20 2.11
C PRO A 83 -3.79 -14.04 2.31
N PRO A 84 -3.91 -15.32 2.69
CA PRO A 84 -2.75 -16.16 2.97
C PRO A 84 -1.83 -16.11 1.76
N ARG A 85 -0.54 -15.80 1.99
CA ARG A 85 0.48 -15.69 0.94
C ARG A 85 0.39 -16.89 0.00
N GLY A 86 -0.27 -16.70 -1.14
CA GLY A 86 -0.52 -17.74 -2.12
C GLY A 86 0.82 -18.23 -2.66
N ARG A 87 1.11 -19.51 -2.43
CA ARG A 87 2.20 -20.22 -3.11
C ARG A 87 2.10 -19.95 -4.61
N ARG A 88 3.18 -19.44 -5.19
CA ARG A 88 3.35 -19.28 -6.64
C ARG A 88 2.94 -20.58 -7.35
N ARG A 89 1.77 -20.59 -7.97
CA ARG A 89 1.47 -21.57 -9.02
C ARG A 89 1.74 -20.88 -10.35
N HIS A 90 2.95 -21.08 -10.86
CA HIS A 90 3.21 -20.97 -12.28
C HIS A 90 2.22 -21.88 -13.00
N ARG A 91 1.28 -21.30 -13.76
CA ARG A 91 0.59 -22.02 -14.82
C ARG A 91 0.86 -21.26 -16.11
N HIS A 92 1.97 -21.63 -16.75
CA HIS A 92 2.12 -21.48 -18.18
C HIS A 92 1.23 -22.52 -18.87
N GLY A 93 0.44 -22.07 -19.83
CA GLY A 93 -0.42 -22.96 -20.61
C GLY A 93 -1.49 -22.19 -21.37
N TRP A 94 -1.11 -21.15 -22.11
CA TRP A 94 -1.94 -20.62 -23.20
C TRP A 94 -1.50 -21.33 -24.47
N GLY A 95 -2.29 -22.31 -24.89
CA GLY A 95 -2.14 -22.99 -26.18
C GLY A 95 -3.53 -23.30 -26.73
N GLY A 96 -3.80 -22.84 -27.95
CA GLY A 96 -4.93 -23.31 -28.76
C GLY A 96 -5.80 -22.20 -29.35
N ARG A 97 -5.40 -21.69 -30.52
CA ARG A 97 -6.34 -21.26 -31.56
C ARG A 97 -6.98 -22.51 -32.16
N PHE A 98 -8.30 -22.52 -32.33
CA PHE A 98 -9.13 -22.96 -33.48
C PHE A 98 -10.59 -22.84 -33.07
#